data_AF-A0A514LEF4-F1
#
_entry.id   AF-A0A514LEF4-F1
#
_cell.length_a   1.000
_cell.length_b   1.000
_cell.length_c   1.000
_cell.angle_alpha   90.00
_cell.angle_beta   90.00
_cell.angle_gamma   90.00
#
_symmetry.space_group_name_H-M   'P 1'
#
loop_
_entity.id
_entity.type
_entity.pdbx_description
1 polymer ?
#
loop_
_entity_poly.entity_id
_entity_poly.type
_entity_poly.pdbx_seq_one_letter_code
_entity_poly.pdbx_strand_id
1 'polypeptide(L)'
;MGWIILLWVAAIAIIGACIFGFVNWKNKGQTVGERFRNGNKKTAKNYVLLGVAAVVLIGGIVATIPLTNTESFQRTLSSIQSEFDGGIEREITVYSEGGEEIFSTEGSFDIEHSNDRLRWVDEQGNVQIVYLGRSATAVVSEKGEEE
;
A
#
# COMPACT_ATOMS: atom_id res chain seq x y z
N MET A 1 7.21 11.30 3.43
CA MET A 1 7.38 10.99 4.88
C MET A 1 6.20 11.40 5.76
N GLY A 2 5.59 12.59 5.60
CA GLY A 2 4.53 13.07 6.52
C GLY A 2 3.29 12.18 6.62
N TRP A 3 2.87 11.53 5.52
CA TRP A 3 1.69 10.64 5.50
C TRP A 3 1.86 9.36 6.34
N ILE A 4 3.07 8.80 6.43
CA ILE A 4 3.33 7.61 7.24
C ILE A 4 3.14 7.91 8.73
N ILE A 5 3.54 9.10 9.17
CA ILE A 5 3.32 9.56 10.55
C ILE A 5 1.82 9.70 10.84
N LEU A 6 1.04 10.21 9.88
CA LEU A 6 -0.41 10.30 10.01
C LEU A 6 -1.08 8.92 10.15
N LEU A 7 -0.59 7.90 9.43
CA LEU A 7 -1.07 6.52 9.56
C LEU A 7 -0.80 5.95 10.96
N TRP A 8 0.38 6.19 11.54
CA TRP A 8 0.70 5.75 12.89
C TRP A 8 -0.13 6.46 13.96
N VAL A 9 -0.36 7.76 13.81
CA VAL A 9 -1.25 8.53 14.71
C VAL A 9 -2.68 8.00 14.64
N ALA A 10 -3.18 7.70 13.43
CA ALA A 10 -4.49 7.09 13.25
C ALA A 10 -4.57 5.69 13.88
N ALA A 11 -3.54 4.85 13.70
CA ALA A 11 -3.49 3.52 14.28
C ALA A 11 -3.52 3.54 15.82
N ILE A 12 -2.74 4.44 16.45
CA ILE A 12 -2.74 4.62 17.91
C ILE A 12 -4.11 5.09 18.41
N ALA A 13 -4.75 6.03 17.69
CA ALA A 13 -6.09 6.52 18.04
C ALA A 13 -7.15 5.42 17.95
N ILE A 14 -7.09 4.57 16.92
CA ILE A 14 -8.00 3.43 16.74
C ILE A 14 -7.80 2.41 17.87
N ILE A 15 -6.56 2.05 18.18
CA ILE A 15 -6.25 1.10 19.27
C ILE A 15 -6.77 1.65 20.61
N GLY A 16 -6.55 2.95 20.88
CA GLY A 16 -7.07 3.62 22.07
C GLY A 16 -8.60 3.58 22.14
N ALA A 17 -9.28 3.87 21.03
CA ALA A 17 -10.74 3.81 20.94
C ALA A 17 -11.29 2.39 21.12
N CYS A 18 -10.65 1.38 20.55
CA CYS A 18 -11.03 -0.03 20.71
C CYS A 18 -10.89 -0.49 22.17
N ILE A 19 -9.77 -0.15 22.82
CA ILE A 19 -9.53 -0.44 24.23
C ILE A 19 -10.58 0.25 25.11
N PHE A 20 -10.84 1.54 24.86
CA PHE A 20 -11.82 2.32 25.61
C PHE A 20 -13.24 1.79 25.41
N GLY A 21 -13.61 1.43 24.19
CA GLY A 21 -14.89 0.81 23.85
C GLY A 21 -15.07 -0.55 24.53
N PHE A 22 -14.05 -1.39 24.51
CA PHE A 22 -14.06 -2.71 25.15
C PHE A 22 -14.22 -2.60 26.67
N VAL A 23 -13.48 -1.68 27.30
CA VAL A 23 -13.61 -1.39 28.74
C VAL A 23 -15.00 -0.86 29.08
N ASN A 24 -15.56 0.04 28.27
CA ASN A 24 -16.91 0.55 28.52
C ASN A 24 -18.00 -0.50 28.32
N TRP A 25 -17.85 -1.37 27.31
CA TRP A 25 -18.76 -2.47 27.06
C TRP A 25 -18.78 -3.48 28.21
N LYS A 26 -17.60 -3.86 28.73
CA LYS A 26 -17.48 -4.82 29.84
C LYS A 26 -18.08 -4.35 31.14
N ASN A 27 -18.14 -3.04 31.39
CA ASN A 27 -18.79 -2.52 32.59
C ASN A 27 -19.97 -1.58 32.28
N LYS A 28 -20.78 -1.97 31.29
CA LYS A 28 -22.07 -1.36 30.98
C LYS A 28 -22.98 -1.40 32.23
N GLY A 29 -23.47 -0.24 32.65
CA GLY A 29 -24.34 -0.10 33.83
C GLY A 29 -23.66 0.27 35.14
N GLN A 30 -22.33 0.50 35.16
CA GLN A 30 -21.61 1.01 36.34
C GLN A 30 -21.08 2.41 36.10
N THR A 31 -21.38 3.34 37.02
CA THR A 31 -20.80 4.69 36.99
C THR A 31 -19.30 4.64 37.32
N VAL A 32 -18.50 5.56 36.76
CA VAL A 32 -17.04 5.58 36.95
C VAL A 32 -16.65 5.56 38.43
N GLY A 33 -17.43 6.23 39.30
CA GLY A 33 -17.22 6.25 40.75
C GLY A 33 -17.46 4.91 41.46
N GLU A 34 -18.44 4.10 41.00
CA GLU A 34 -18.70 2.78 41.59
C GLU A 34 -17.65 1.75 41.22
N ARG A 35 -17.00 1.90 40.04
CA ARG A 35 -15.90 1.05 39.57
C ARG A 35 -14.65 1.17 40.45
N PHE A 36 -14.34 2.37 40.93
CA PHE A 36 -13.19 2.59 41.85
C PHE A 36 -13.55 2.26 43.31
N ARG A 37 -14.80 2.47 43.73
CA ARG A 37 -15.24 2.18 45.10
C ARG A 37 -15.34 0.69 45.39
N ASN A 38 -15.76 -0.13 44.41
CA ASN A 38 -15.80 -1.59 44.55
C ASN A 38 -14.47 -2.21 44.10
N GLY A 39 -13.37 -1.84 44.78
CA GLY A 39 -12.00 -2.18 44.45
C GLY A 39 -11.67 -3.66 44.66
N ASN A 40 -12.16 -4.53 43.77
CA ASN A 40 -11.81 -5.95 43.79
C ASN A 40 -10.42 -6.14 43.17
N LYS A 41 -9.48 -6.79 43.87
CA LYS A 41 -8.07 -6.95 43.45
C LYS A 41 -7.93 -7.57 42.05
N LYS A 42 -8.88 -8.42 41.64
CA LYS A 42 -8.92 -9.04 40.30
C LYS A 42 -9.17 -8.03 39.18
N THR A 43 -10.03 -7.03 39.42
CA THR A 43 -10.37 -6.01 38.43
C THR A 43 -9.21 -5.03 38.24
N ALA A 44 -8.55 -4.63 39.34
CA ALA A 44 -7.35 -3.80 39.28
C ALA A 44 -6.20 -4.46 38.50
N LYS A 45 -5.98 -5.78 38.71
CA LYS A 45 -4.96 -6.54 37.96
C LYS A 45 -5.22 -6.54 36.45
N ASN A 46 -6.48 -6.66 36.03
CA ASN A 46 -6.85 -6.65 34.62
C ASN A 46 -6.62 -5.29 33.95
N TYR A 47 -6.88 -4.18 34.65
CA TYR A 47 -6.60 -2.84 34.11
C TYR A 47 -5.10 -2.57 33.96
N VAL A 48 -4.30 -3.01 34.93
CA VAL A 48 -2.82 -2.92 34.84
C VAL A 48 -2.31 -3.74 33.66
N LEU A 49 -2.80 -4.97 33.49
CA LEU A 49 -2.42 -5.82 32.35
C LEU A 49 -2.77 -5.17 31.00
N LEU A 50 -3.95 -4.55 30.92
CA LEU A 50 -4.44 -3.89 29.71
C LEU A 50 -3.63 -2.62 29.38
N GLY A 51 -3.25 -1.85 30.40
CA GLY A 51 -2.36 -0.70 30.26
C GLY A 51 -0.95 -1.11 29.78
N VAL A 52 -0.38 -2.18 30.36
CA VAL A 52 0.92 -2.71 29.93
C VAL A 52 0.86 -3.20 28.48
N ALA A 53 -0.19 -3.93 28.10
CA ALA A 53 -0.37 -4.39 26.72
C ALA A 53 -0.47 -3.22 25.72
N ALA A 54 -1.19 -2.14 26.09
CA ALA A 54 -1.29 -0.94 25.26
C ALA A 54 0.07 -0.26 25.07
N VAL A 55 0.87 -0.13 26.13
CA VAL A 55 2.21 0.47 26.06
C VAL A 55 3.15 -0.35 25.17
N VAL A 56 3.09 -1.68 25.24
CA VAL A 56 3.90 -2.55 24.38
C VAL A 56 3.51 -2.40 22.90
N LEU A 57 2.22 -2.34 22.59
CA LEU A 57 1.74 -2.15 21.22
C LEU A 57 2.15 -0.79 20.65
N ILE A 58 1.97 0.29 21.43
CA ILE A 58 2.37 1.64 21.00
C ILE A 58 3.89 1.73 20.86
N GLY A 59 4.66 1.14 21.79
CA GLY A 59 6.12 1.11 21.72
C GLY A 59 6.64 0.35 20.49
N GLY A 60 6.02 -0.77 20.14
CA GLY A 60 6.35 -1.53 18.93
C GLY A 60 6.10 -0.73 17.64
N ILE A 61 5.00 0.02 17.61
CA ILE A 61 4.64 0.92 16.51
C ILE A 61 5.64 2.07 16.36
N VAL A 62 6.09 2.67 17.48
CA VAL A 62 7.06 3.78 17.42
C VAL A 62 8.44 3.27 17.00
N ALA A 63 8.80 2.05 17.37
CA ALA A 63 10.09 1.44 17.03
C ALA A 63 10.24 1.12 15.53
N THR A 64 9.16 1.05 14.75
CA THR A 64 9.21 0.82 13.30
C THR A 64 9.39 2.10 12.49
N ILE A 65 9.16 3.29 13.08
CA ILE A 65 9.38 4.60 12.43
C ILE A 65 10.80 4.73 11.84
N PRO A 66 11.91 4.41 12.54
CA PRO A 66 13.25 4.46 11.95
C PRO A 66 13.45 3.44 10.82
N LEU A 67 12.77 2.29 10.85
CA LEU A 67 12.85 1.28 9.79
C LEU A 67 12.20 1.78 8.49
N THR A 68 11.21 2.67 8.57
CA THR A 68 10.56 3.26 7.39
C THR A 68 11.45 4.22 6.58
N ASN A 69 12.59 4.65 7.13
CA ASN A 69 13.55 5.52 6.44
C ASN A 69 14.61 4.76 5.65
N THR A 70 14.54 3.42 5.62
CA THR A 70 15.46 2.61 4.83
C THR A 70 15.00 2.50 3.37
N GLU A 71 15.93 2.60 2.42
CA GLU A 71 15.63 2.47 0.98
C GLU A 71 14.99 1.12 0.63
N SER A 72 15.37 0.07 1.35
CA SER A 72 14.76 -1.26 1.23
C SER A 72 13.26 -1.25 1.56
N PHE A 73 12.85 -0.53 2.60
CA PHE A 73 11.44 -0.47 3.00
C PHE A 73 10.60 0.35 2.02
N GLN A 74 11.17 1.41 1.45
CA GLN A 74 10.50 2.19 0.40
C GLN A 74 10.27 1.34 -0.85
N ARG A 75 11.24 0.52 -1.26
CA ARG A 75 11.07 -0.43 -2.38
C ARG A 75 10.01 -1.47 -2.10
N THR A 76 9.96 -2.01 -0.89
CA THR A 76 8.92 -2.98 -0.49
C THR A 76 7.53 -2.33 -0.43
N LEU A 77 7.43 -1.07 0.01
CA LEU A 77 6.17 -0.33 -0.04
C LEU A 77 5.75 -0.07 -1.49
N SER A 78 6.67 0.34 -2.35
CA SER A 78 6.39 0.52 -3.78
C SER A 78 5.97 -0.79 -4.44
N SER A 79 6.57 -1.93 -4.08
CA SER A 79 6.16 -3.23 -4.62
C SER A 79 4.78 -3.65 -4.10
N ILE A 80 4.47 -3.43 -2.81
CA ILE A 80 3.14 -3.75 -2.25
C ILE A 80 2.06 -2.82 -2.81
N GLN A 81 2.37 -1.53 -2.94
CA GLN A 81 1.46 -0.57 -3.56
C GLN A 81 1.26 -0.92 -5.04
N SER A 82 2.32 -1.32 -5.75
CA SER A 82 2.26 -1.80 -7.12
C SER A 82 1.44 -3.09 -7.25
N GLU A 83 1.54 -4.03 -6.31
CA GLU A 83 0.69 -5.24 -6.29
C GLU A 83 -0.79 -4.93 -6.01
N PHE A 84 -1.09 -3.88 -5.23
CA PHE A 84 -2.46 -3.44 -4.93
C PHE A 84 -3.06 -2.54 -6.01
N ASP A 85 -2.23 -1.83 -6.79
CA ASP A 85 -2.65 -0.83 -7.79
C ASP A 85 -2.45 -1.30 -9.25
N GLY A 86 -2.07 -2.56 -9.47
CA GLY A 86 -2.11 -3.18 -10.80
C GLY A 86 -0.79 -3.23 -11.59
N GLY A 87 0.35 -2.95 -10.96
CA GLY A 87 1.68 -3.09 -11.57
C GLY A 87 2.55 -1.85 -11.38
N ILE A 88 3.78 -1.88 -11.89
CA ILE A 88 4.69 -0.72 -11.85
C ILE A 88 4.35 0.13 -13.07
N GLU A 89 4.06 1.41 -12.87
CA GLU A 89 3.83 2.37 -13.96
C GLU A 89 5.11 2.52 -14.79
N ARG A 90 5.00 2.24 -16.10
CA ARG A 90 6.10 2.29 -17.06
C ARG A 90 5.70 3.23 -18.19
N GLU A 91 6.63 4.10 -18.57
CA GLU A 91 6.52 4.94 -19.77
C GLU A 91 7.33 4.27 -20.89
N ILE A 92 6.68 4.00 -22.03
CA ILE A 92 7.36 3.59 -23.26
C ILE A 92 7.33 4.76 -24.22
N THR A 93 8.52 5.27 -24.57
CA THR A 93 8.68 6.22 -25.68
C THR A 93 9.47 5.56 -26.81
N VAL A 94 8.90 5.57 -28.01
CA VAL A 94 9.52 5.02 -29.22
C VAL A 94 9.97 6.18 -30.10
N TYR A 95 11.28 6.23 -30.38
CA TYR A 95 11.87 7.24 -31.26
C TYR A 95 12.14 6.67 -32.65
N SER A 96 12.05 7.53 -33.66
CA SER A 96 12.52 7.26 -35.02
C SER A 96 14.04 7.27 -35.07
N GLU A 97 14.62 6.74 -36.17
CA GLU A 97 16.07 6.86 -36.41
C GLU A 97 16.54 8.32 -36.47
N GLY A 98 15.64 9.25 -36.78
CA GLY A 98 15.90 10.69 -36.77
C GLY A 98 15.79 11.36 -35.40
N GLY A 99 15.47 10.60 -34.34
CA GLY A 99 15.26 11.13 -32.98
C GLY A 99 13.90 11.80 -32.76
N GLU A 100 12.97 11.68 -33.71
CA GLU A 100 11.59 12.16 -33.58
C GLU A 100 10.75 11.14 -32.80
N GLU A 101 9.90 11.60 -31.89
CA GLU A 101 8.99 10.74 -31.14
C GLU A 101 7.89 10.20 -32.07
N ILE A 102 7.80 8.87 -32.18
CA ILE A 102 6.80 8.17 -32.98
C ILE A 102 5.59 7.79 -32.14
N PHE A 103 5.84 7.41 -30.87
CA PHE A 103 4.81 6.88 -29.98
C PHE A 103 5.23 7.01 -28.53
N SER A 104 4.30 7.43 -27.67
CA SER A 104 4.47 7.41 -26.21
C SER A 104 3.23 6.83 -25.55
N THR A 105 3.42 5.99 -24.54
CA THR A 105 2.35 5.46 -23.70
C THR A 105 2.84 5.27 -22.27
N GLU A 106 1.94 5.52 -21.32
CA GLU A 106 2.16 5.38 -19.88
C GLU A 106 1.12 4.39 -19.34
N GLY A 107 1.54 3.47 -18.48
CA GLY A 107 0.63 2.55 -17.81
C GLY A 107 1.33 1.40 -17.08
N SER A 108 0.55 0.59 -16.38
CA SER A 108 1.03 -0.62 -15.70
C SER A 108 0.86 -1.84 -16.60
N PHE A 109 1.89 -2.14 -17.40
CA PHE A 109 1.86 -3.29 -18.32
C PHE A 109 3.16 -4.10 -18.28
N ASP A 110 3.05 -5.41 -18.50
CA ASP A 110 4.20 -6.31 -18.65
C ASP A 110 4.67 -6.32 -20.11
N ILE A 111 5.94 -5.94 -20.30
CA ILE A 111 6.56 -5.82 -21.61
C ILE A 111 7.29 -7.11 -21.94
N GLU A 112 6.92 -7.74 -23.05
CA GLU A 112 7.65 -8.84 -23.65
C GLU A 112 8.50 -8.31 -24.82
N HIS A 113 9.81 -8.54 -24.75
CA HIS A 113 10.75 -8.20 -25.82
C HIS A 113 11.24 -9.47 -26.52
N SER A 114 10.93 -9.63 -27.81
CA SER A 114 11.30 -10.82 -28.58
C SER A 114 11.40 -10.50 -30.07
N ASN A 115 12.46 -10.97 -30.74
CA ASN A 115 12.65 -10.87 -32.19
C ASN A 115 12.35 -9.47 -32.78
N ASP A 116 13.04 -8.44 -32.27
CA ASP A 116 12.90 -7.05 -32.73
C ASP A 116 11.48 -6.49 -32.62
N ARG A 117 10.68 -6.97 -31.65
CA ARG A 117 9.38 -6.39 -31.31
C ARG A 117 9.19 -6.23 -29.81
N LEU A 118 8.43 -5.20 -29.45
CA LEU A 118 7.88 -5.00 -28.11
C LEU A 118 6.41 -5.40 -28.15
N ARG A 119 5.96 -6.18 -27.18
CA ARG A 119 4.55 -6.55 -27.02
C ARG A 119 4.12 -6.31 -25.57
N TRP A 120 2.96 -5.71 -25.38
CA TRP A 120 2.32 -5.61 -24.07
C TRP A 120 0.79 -5.70 -24.19
N VAL A 121 0.13 -5.91 -23.06
CA VAL A 121 -1.33 -5.82 -22.95
C VAL A 121 -1.65 -4.55 -22.16
N ASP A 122 -2.50 -3.70 -22.69
CA ASP A 122 -2.93 -2.48 -22.00
C ASP A 122 -4.00 -2.76 -20.94
N GLU A 123 -4.33 -1.74 -20.14
CA GLU A 123 -5.33 -1.85 -19.06
C GLU A 123 -6.74 -2.17 -19.57
N GLN A 124 -7.01 -1.93 -20.86
CA GLN A 124 -8.28 -2.29 -21.49
C GLN A 124 -8.26 -3.72 -22.08
N GLY A 125 -7.18 -4.46 -21.89
CA GLY A 125 -7.01 -5.82 -22.41
C GLY A 125 -6.64 -5.90 -23.89
N ASN A 126 -6.32 -4.77 -24.55
CA ASN A 126 -5.88 -4.79 -25.94
C ASN A 126 -4.40 -5.14 -26.02
N VAL A 127 -4.03 -5.84 -27.08
CA VAL A 127 -2.65 -6.24 -27.33
C VAL A 127 -2.00 -5.16 -28.20
N GLN A 128 -0.92 -4.59 -27.68
CA GLN A 128 -0.11 -3.62 -28.39
C GLN A 128 1.20 -4.26 -28.83
N ILE A 129 1.61 -4.04 -30.08
CA ILE A 129 2.85 -4.56 -30.65
C ILE A 129 3.57 -3.45 -31.41
N VAL A 130 4.83 -3.21 -31.06
CA VAL A 130 5.73 -2.31 -31.78
C VAL A 130 6.81 -3.15 -32.45
N TYR A 131 6.90 -3.09 -33.78
CA TYR A 131 7.97 -3.70 -34.55
C TYR A 131 9.12 -2.71 -34.72
N LEU A 132 10.29 -3.08 -34.19
CA LEU A 132 11.54 -2.33 -34.27
C LEU A 132 12.27 -2.71 -35.56
N GLY A 133 11.89 -2.11 -36.68
CA GLY A 133 12.58 -2.30 -37.96
C GLY A 133 13.86 -1.48 -38.06
N ARG A 134 14.82 -1.90 -38.91
CA ARG A 134 16.09 -1.19 -39.18
C ARG A 134 15.96 0.13 -39.97
N SER A 135 14.74 0.60 -40.22
CA SER A 135 14.47 1.79 -41.06
C SER A 135 13.06 2.36 -40.84
N ALA A 136 12.15 1.59 -40.23
CA ALA A 136 10.79 2.02 -39.95
C ALA A 136 10.25 1.29 -38.72
N THR A 137 9.51 2.01 -37.88
CA THR A 137 8.79 1.46 -36.73
C THR A 137 7.32 1.36 -37.06
N ALA A 138 6.72 0.20 -36.83
CA ALA A 138 5.28 -0.01 -37.02
C ALA A 138 4.62 -0.34 -35.67
N VAL A 139 3.51 0.34 -35.36
CA VAL A 139 2.71 0.12 -34.16
C VAL A 139 1.38 -0.53 -34.56
N VAL A 140 1.06 -1.67 -33.96
CA VAL A 140 -0.16 -2.44 -34.20
C VAL A 140 -0.94 -2.56 -32.89
N SER A 141 -2.21 -2.16 -32.92
CA SER A 141 -3.14 -2.20 -31.79
C SER A 141 -4.28 -3.16 -32.13
N GLU A 142 -4.35 -4.27 -31.41
CA GLU A 142 -5.38 -5.30 -31.59
C GLU A 142 -6.38 -5.23 -30.44
N LYS A 143 -7.65 -4.97 -30.76
CA LYS A 143 -8.72 -4.91 -29.75
C LYS A 143 -9.02 -6.31 -29.22
N GLY A 144 -9.05 -6.46 -27.90
CA GLY A 144 -9.57 -7.67 -27.27
C GLY A 144 -11.09 -7.74 -27.47
N GLU A 145 -11.59 -8.85 -28.00
CA GLU A 145 -13.03 -9.13 -27.97
C GLU A 145 -13.39 -9.66 -26.57
N GLU A 146 -14.31 -8.99 -25.88
CA GLU A 146 -14.92 -9.49 -24.64
C GLU A 146 -15.78 -10.72 -24.99
N GLU A 147 -15.32 -11.93 -24.63
CA GLU A 147 -16.15 -13.16 -24.63
C GLU A 147 -17.07 -13.24 -23.41
#